data_AF-A0A212FPS8-F1
#
_entry.id   AF-A0A212FPS8-F1
#
_cell.length_a   1.000
_cell.length_b   1.000
_cell.length_c   1.000
_cell.angle_alpha   90.00
_cell.angle_beta   90.00
_cell.angle_gamma   90.00
#
_symmetry.space_group_name_H-M   'P 1'
#
loop_
_entity.id
_entity.type
_entity.pdbx_description
1 polymer ?
#
loop_
_entity_poly.entity_id
_entity_poly.type
_entity_poly.pdbx_seq_one_letter_code
_entity_poly.pdbx_strand_id
1 'polypeptide(L)'
;MVVGIFAGLTNLIMVFMYGVAGGHLTCRLRKLLFEHMLQQEIGFFDDKNNSTGALCARLSGEAAAVQGATGHRIGTVLQAFGTLSFALVASLYYEWRLGLVALAFVPIMGLMVYKQGKMTTRHSYGTAKTMEKSSKVS
;
A
#
# COMPACT_ATOMS: atom_id res chain seq x y z
N MET A 1 -25.06 22.62 0.91
CA MET A 1 -23.79 23.37 1.07
C MET A 1 -23.03 22.95 2.33
N VAL A 2 -23.64 22.93 3.52
CA VAL A 2 -22.96 22.57 4.80
C VAL A 2 -22.29 21.19 4.78
N VAL A 3 -22.98 20.16 4.28
CA VAL A 3 -22.44 18.78 4.18
C VAL A 3 -21.18 18.71 3.30
N GLY A 4 -21.16 19.48 2.20
CA GLY A 4 -20.01 19.51 1.28
C GLY A 4 -18.79 20.19 1.88
N ILE A 5 -18.99 21.28 2.63
CA ILE A 5 -17.92 21.98 3.34
C ILE A 5 -17.31 21.06 4.41
N PHE A 6 -18.17 20.39 5.19
CA PHE A 6 -17.72 19.44 6.21
C PHE A 6 -16.96 18.26 5.61
N ALA A 7 -17.49 17.63 4.57
CA ALA A 7 -16.85 16.50 3.90
C ALA A 7 -15.50 16.90 3.28
N GLY A 8 -15.40 18.07 2.67
CA GLY A 8 -14.16 18.60 2.12
C GLY A 8 -13.09 18.83 3.19
N LEU A 9 -13.47 19.46 4.31
CA LEU A 9 -12.58 19.68 5.46
C LEU A 9 -12.09 18.36 6.06
N THR A 10 -12.99 17.41 6.29
CA THR A 10 -12.62 16.10 6.85
C THR A 10 -11.68 15.34 5.91
N ASN A 11 -11.95 15.35 4.59
CA ASN A 11 -11.09 14.66 3.64
C ASN A 11 -9.68 15.26 3.60
N LEU A 12 -9.57 16.59 3.60
CA LEU A 12 -8.27 17.27 3.66
C LEU A 12 -7.48 16.91 4.92
N ILE A 13 -8.12 16.96 6.08
CA ILE A 13 -7.48 16.60 7.37
C ILE A 13 -7.04 15.12 7.36
N MET A 14 -7.88 14.24 6.85
CA MET A 14 -7.61 12.80 6.79
C MET A 14 -6.41 12.49 5.89
N VAL A 15 -6.38 13.08 4.69
CA VAL A 15 -5.25 12.94 3.75
C VAL A 15 -3.96 13.49 4.35
N PHE A 16 -4.04 14.64 5.03
CA PHE A 16 -2.89 15.23 5.72
C PHE A 16 -2.37 14.33 6.83
N MET A 17 -3.26 13.80 7.71
CA MET A 17 -2.88 12.86 8.77
C MET A 17 -2.27 11.58 8.23
N TYR A 18 -2.82 11.01 7.15
CA TYR A 18 -2.22 9.82 6.51
C TYR A 18 -0.84 10.13 5.93
N GLY A 19 -0.64 11.32 5.35
CA GLY A 19 0.67 11.78 4.90
C GLY A 19 1.69 11.86 6.04
N VAL A 20 1.29 12.47 7.17
CA VAL A 20 2.14 12.59 8.37
C VAL A 20 2.47 11.23 8.98
N ALA A 21 1.47 10.35 9.13
CA ALA A 21 1.65 9.00 9.65
C ALA A 21 2.59 8.16 8.75
N GLY A 22 2.44 8.27 7.43
CA GLY A 22 3.33 7.63 6.46
C GLY A 22 4.76 8.15 6.55
N GLY A 23 4.94 9.47 6.70
CA GLY A 23 6.25 10.09 6.92
C GLY A 23 6.92 9.62 8.21
N HIS A 24 6.16 9.54 9.30
CA HIS A 24 6.67 9.08 10.60
C HIS A 24 7.12 7.61 10.56
N LEU A 25 6.34 6.73 9.92
CA LEU A 25 6.71 5.33 9.75
C LEU A 25 7.98 5.18 8.91
N THR A 26 8.13 5.99 7.87
CA THR A 26 9.31 5.98 6.99
C THR A 26 10.57 6.42 7.75
N CYS A 27 10.47 7.44 8.58
CA CYS A 27 11.57 7.90 9.43
C CYS A 27 12.00 6.81 10.42
N ARG A 28 11.02 6.12 11.03
CA ARG A 28 11.28 4.98 11.93
C ARG A 28 11.97 3.81 11.22
N LEU A 29 11.51 3.45 10.03
CA LEU A 29 12.14 2.42 9.19
C LEU A 29 13.58 2.79 8.85
N ARG A 30 13.84 4.03 8.41
CA ARG A 30 15.20 4.50 8.13
C ARG A 30 16.12 4.38 9.34
N LYS A 31 15.66 4.75 10.53
CA LYS A 31 16.44 4.60 11.77
C LYS A 31 16.75 3.14 12.08
N LEU A 32 15.75 2.26 12.07
CA LEU A 32 15.93 0.84 12.37
C LEU A 32 16.91 0.17 11.39
N LEU A 33 16.80 0.50 10.10
CA LEU A 33 17.65 -0.07 9.08
C LEU A 33 19.10 0.43 9.18
N PHE A 34 19.30 1.70 9.55
CA PHE A 34 20.64 2.23 9.81
C PHE A 34 21.28 1.59 11.04
N GLU A 35 20.50 1.39 12.11
CA GLU A 35 20.95 0.70 13.32
C GLU A 35 21.37 -0.75 13.03
N HIS A 36 20.59 -1.50 12.25
CA HIS A 36 20.96 -2.86 11.83
C HIS A 36 22.21 -2.88 10.95
N MET A 37 22.36 -1.89 10.06
CA MET A 37 23.55 -1.79 9.22
C MET A 37 24.83 -1.58 10.06
N LEU A 38 24.75 -0.80 11.13
CA LEU A 38 25.88 -0.57 12.05
C LEU A 38 26.26 -1.81 12.87
N GLN A 39 25.34 -2.76 13.06
CA GLN A 39 25.59 -4.01 13.78
C GLN A 39 26.14 -5.13 12.87
N GLN A 40 26.27 -4.89 11.57
CA GLN A 40 26.71 -5.90 10.60
C GLN A 40 28.24 -6.06 10.62
N GLU A 41 28.72 -7.29 10.39
CA GLU A 41 30.13 -7.66 10.51
C GLU A 41 31.03 -6.96 9.47
N ILE A 42 32.28 -6.65 9.84
CA ILE A 42 33.24 -5.93 8.98
C ILE A 42 33.43 -6.60 7.59
N GLY A 43 33.39 -7.93 7.54
CA GLY A 43 33.54 -8.71 6.30
C GLY A 43 32.40 -8.52 5.30
N PHE A 44 31.23 -8.04 5.75
CA PHE A 44 30.10 -7.71 4.87
C PHE A 44 30.35 -6.43 4.05
N PHE A 45 31.18 -5.52 4.57
CA PHE A 45 31.51 -4.24 3.92
C PHE A 45 32.73 -4.32 2.98
N ASP A 46 33.46 -5.44 3.00
CA ASP A 46 34.65 -5.65 2.16
C ASP A 46 34.28 -5.97 0.69
N ASP A 47 33.03 -6.37 0.46
CA ASP A 47 32.51 -6.62 -0.87
C ASP A 47 32.21 -5.29 -1.60
N LYS A 48 32.74 -5.11 -2.82
CA LYS A 48 32.62 -3.85 -3.59
C LYS A 48 31.17 -3.42 -3.84
N ASN A 49 30.25 -4.37 -3.83
CA ASN A 49 28.81 -4.14 -3.98
C ASN A 49 28.12 -3.66 -2.69
N ASN A 50 28.73 -3.87 -1.52
CA ASN A 50 28.19 -3.54 -0.20
C ASN A 50 28.85 -2.31 0.44
N SER A 51 29.50 -1.47 -0.36
CA SER A 51 30.02 -0.20 0.13
C SER A 51 28.92 0.59 0.84
N THR A 52 29.22 1.13 2.02
CA THR A 52 28.29 1.84 2.91
C THR A 52 27.45 2.90 2.20
N GLY A 53 28.03 3.60 1.21
CA GLY A 53 27.33 4.58 0.38
C GLY A 53 26.29 3.97 -0.57
N ALA A 54 26.60 2.85 -1.22
CA ALA A 54 25.69 2.14 -2.11
C ALA A 54 24.54 1.48 -1.32
N LEU A 55 24.83 0.93 -0.14
CA LEU A 55 23.83 0.38 0.76
C LEU A 55 22.89 1.47 1.27
N CYS A 56 23.42 2.62 1.71
CA CYS A 56 22.61 3.75 2.16
C CYS A 56 21.72 4.30 1.03
N ALA A 57 22.25 4.39 -0.20
CA ALA A 57 21.47 4.81 -1.37
C ALA A 57 20.35 3.82 -1.72
N ARG A 58 20.64 2.51 -1.72
CA ARG A 58 19.62 1.46 -1.93
C ARG A 58 18.57 1.48 -0.83
N LEU A 59 18.99 1.55 0.43
CA LEU A 59 18.11 1.60 1.58
C LEU A 59 17.21 2.84 1.56
N SER A 60 17.76 3.99 1.15
CA SER A 60 17.00 5.22 0.96
C SER A 60 15.95 5.08 -0.15
N GLY A 61 16.31 4.41 -1.25
CA GLY A 61 15.40 4.06 -2.34
C GLY A 61 14.31 3.07 -1.92
N GLU A 62 14.65 2.02 -1.18
CA GLU A 62 13.70 1.06 -0.64
C GLU A 62 12.79 1.69 0.41
N ALA A 63 13.31 2.54 1.29
CA ALA A 63 12.51 3.30 2.25
C ALA A 63 11.54 4.27 1.55
N ALA A 64 11.95 4.90 0.45
CA ALA A 64 11.07 5.75 -0.36
C ALA A 64 10.00 4.92 -1.11
N ALA A 65 10.36 3.76 -1.64
CA ALA A 65 9.41 2.84 -2.26
C ALA A 65 8.40 2.30 -1.23
N VAL A 66 8.86 1.93 -0.03
CA VAL A 66 8.01 1.54 1.09
C VAL A 66 7.17 2.71 1.56
N GLN A 67 7.68 3.94 1.62
CA GLN A 67 6.87 5.12 1.94
C GLN A 67 5.74 5.35 0.93
N GLY A 68 6.03 5.25 -0.37
CA GLY A 68 5.02 5.41 -1.42
C GLY A 68 3.98 4.27 -1.41
N ALA A 69 4.44 3.03 -1.22
CA ALA A 69 3.57 1.87 -1.11
C ALA A 69 2.74 1.89 0.19
N THR A 70 3.36 2.28 1.30
CA THR A 70 2.75 2.29 2.64
C THR A 70 1.81 3.48 2.80
N GLY A 71 2.27 4.70 2.54
CA GLY A 71 1.49 5.91 2.79
C GLY A 71 0.17 5.93 2.03
N HIS A 72 0.19 5.61 0.74
CA HIS A 72 -1.03 5.60 -0.07
C HIS A 72 -1.82 4.30 0.09
N ARG A 73 -1.21 3.12 -0.11
CA ARG A 73 -1.99 1.87 -0.08
C ARG A 73 -2.42 1.48 1.32
N ILE A 74 -1.59 1.65 2.36
CA ILE A 74 -2.05 1.35 3.73
C ILE A 74 -3.12 2.34 4.15
N GLY A 75 -3.02 3.62 3.77
CA GLY A 75 -4.10 4.58 3.96
C GLY A 75 -5.42 4.10 3.36
N THR A 76 -5.41 3.67 2.08
CA THR A 76 -6.60 3.10 1.41
C THR A 76 -7.11 1.82 2.07
N VAL A 77 -6.21 0.93 2.49
CA VAL A 77 -6.58 -0.32 3.16
C VAL A 77 -7.21 -0.04 4.53
N LEU A 78 -6.63 0.86 5.32
CA LEU A 78 -7.16 1.26 6.63
C LEU A 78 -8.52 1.94 6.48
N GLN A 79 -8.66 2.80 5.47
CA GLN A 79 -9.94 3.42 5.13
C GLN A 79 -10.97 2.36 4.72
N ALA A 80 -10.60 1.41 3.87
CA ALA A 80 -11.49 0.32 3.46
C ALA A 80 -11.94 -0.54 4.64
N PHE A 81 -11.04 -0.87 5.58
CA PHE A 81 -11.38 -1.55 6.82
C PHE A 81 -12.30 -0.73 7.71
N GLY A 82 -12.05 0.57 7.85
CA GLY A 82 -12.91 1.48 8.61
C GLY A 82 -14.30 1.58 8.01
N THR A 83 -14.40 1.73 6.69
CA THR A 83 -15.67 1.76 5.96
C THR A 83 -16.40 0.43 6.06
N LEU A 84 -15.71 -0.70 5.90
CA LEU A 84 -16.32 -2.03 6.07
C LEU A 84 -16.85 -2.22 7.50
N SER A 85 -16.07 -1.85 8.51
CA SER A 85 -16.47 -1.97 9.91
C SER A 85 -17.68 -1.09 10.21
N PHE A 86 -17.67 0.16 9.76
CA PHE A 86 -18.79 1.09 9.93
C PHE A 86 -20.04 0.61 9.17
N ALA A 87 -19.88 0.13 7.94
CA ALA A 87 -20.97 -0.41 7.14
C ALA A 87 -21.58 -1.67 7.78
N LEU A 88 -20.75 -2.58 8.30
CA LEU A 88 -21.21 -3.77 9.01
C LEU A 88 -21.99 -3.39 10.28
N VAL A 89 -21.45 -2.49 11.10
CA VAL A 89 -22.11 -2.03 12.33
C VAL A 89 -23.42 -1.30 12.02
N ALA A 90 -23.41 -0.35 11.07
CA ALA A 90 -24.60 0.38 10.67
C ALA A 90 -25.67 -0.54 10.07
N SER A 91 -25.25 -1.53 9.29
CA SER A 91 -26.17 -2.49 8.68
C SER A 91 -26.77 -3.48 9.66
N LEU A 92 -26.05 -3.83 10.73
CA LEU A 92 -26.56 -4.64 11.83
C LEU A 92 -27.54 -3.84 12.70
N TYR A 93 -27.33 -2.53 12.81
CA TYR A 93 -28.13 -1.63 13.65
C TYR A 93 -29.47 -1.22 13.01
N TYR A 94 -29.51 -0.94 11.70
CA TYR A 94 -30.72 -0.47 11.03
C TYR A 94 -31.75 -1.58 10.76
N GLU A 95 -31.36 -2.66 10.08
CA GLU A 95 -32.17 -3.87 9.95
C GLU A 95 -31.29 -5.08 9.62
N TRP A 96 -31.32 -6.10 10.48
CA TRP A 96 -30.58 -7.36 10.29
C TRP A 96 -30.90 -8.04 8.94
N ARG A 97 -32.10 -7.80 8.38
CA ARG A 97 -32.53 -8.33 7.07
C ARG A 97 -31.78 -7.68 5.90
N LEU A 98 -31.59 -6.37 5.90
CA LEU A 98 -30.78 -5.66 4.88
C LEU A 98 -29.29 -6.03 5.01
N GLY A 99 -28.81 -6.22 6.24
CA GLY A 99 -27.44 -6.67 6.48
C GLY A 99 -27.14 -8.06 5.93
N LEU A 100 -28.03 -9.04 6.10
CA LEU A 100 -27.87 -10.36 5.51
C LEU A 100 -27.81 -10.32 3.97
N VAL A 101 -28.63 -9.49 3.33
CA VAL A 101 -28.60 -9.32 1.87
C VAL A 101 -27.29 -8.70 1.42
N ALA A 102 -26.85 -7.61 2.06
CA ALA A 102 -25.57 -6.98 1.75
C ALA A 102 -24.38 -7.94 1.94
N LEU A 103 -24.39 -8.73 3.01
CA LEU A 103 -23.35 -9.71 3.32
C LEU A 103 -23.31 -10.86 2.32
N ALA A 104 -24.43 -11.21 1.68
CA ALA A 104 -24.49 -12.17 0.57
C ALA A 104 -23.91 -11.61 -0.75
N PHE A 105 -23.93 -10.29 -0.97
CA PHE A 105 -23.30 -9.66 -2.13
C PHE A 105 -21.78 -9.52 -1.99
N VAL A 106 -21.25 -9.41 -0.76
CA VAL A 106 -19.80 -9.33 -0.48
C VAL A 106 -18.99 -10.47 -1.14
N PRO A 107 -19.32 -11.77 -1.00
CA PRO A 107 -18.55 -12.84 -1.62
C PRO A 107 -18.62 -12.84 -3.15
N ILE A 108 -19.74 -12.42 -3.74
CA ILE A 108 -19.88 -12.29 -5.20
C ILE A 108 -18.96 -11.19 -5.74
N MET A 109 -18.95 -10.03 -5.07
CA MET A 109 -18.04 -8.94 -5.40
C MET A 109 -16.58 -9.35 -5.19
N GLY A 110 -16.27 -10.05 -4.10
CA GLY A 110 -14.93 -10.58 -3.83
C GLY A 110 -14.42 -11.51 -4.94
N LEU A 111 -15.27 -12.42 -5.43
CA LEU A 111 -14.93 -13.31 -6.54
C LEU A 111 -14.68 -12.56 -7.86
N MET A 112 -15.46 -11.52 -8.15
CA MET A 112 -15.27 -10.68 -9.33
C MET A 112 -13.94 -9.91 -9.26
N VAL A 113 -13.66 -9.26 -8.13
CA VAL A 113 -12.40 -8.54 -7.90
C VAL A 113 -11.20 -9.50 -7.95
N TYR A 114 -11.33 -10.70 -7.38
CA TYR A 114 -10.28 -11.71 -7.44
C TYR A 114 -9.98 -12.14 -8.89
N LYS A 115 -11.02 -12.39 -9.69
CA LYS A 115 -10.85 -12.73 -11.11
C LYS A 115 -10.24 -11.59 -11.91
N GLN A 116 -10.68 -10.35 -11.67
CA GLN A 116 -10.19 -9.17 -12.36
C GLN A 116 -8.74 -8.85 -11.95
N GLY A 117 -8.39 -8.99 -10.67
CA GLY A 117 -7.03 -8.86 -10.17
C GLY A 117 -6.08 -9.89 -10.79
N LYS A 118 -6.51 -11.15 -10.86
CA LYS A 118 -5.75 -12.20 -11.53
C LYS A 118 -5.56 -11.88 -13.03
N MET A 119 -6.57 -11.29 -13.68
CA MET A 119 -6.51 -10.89 -15.08
C MET A 119 -5.54 -9.71 -15.30
N THR A 120 -5.56 -8.68 -14.44
CA THR A 120 -4.63 -7.54 -14.49
C THR A 120 -3.18 -7.98 -14.30
N THR A 121 -2.91 -8.84 -13.32
CA THR A 121 -1.56 -9.40 -13.14
C THR A 121 -1.13 -10.25 -14.34
N ARG A 122 -2.04 -11.08 -14.89
CA ARG A 122 -1.77 -11.88 -16.10
C ARG A 122 -1.46 -10.99 -17.31
N HIS A 123 -2.11 -9.85 -17.43
CA HIS A 123 -1.88 -8.89 -18.51
C HIS A 123 -0.50 -8.22 -18.40
N SER A 124 -0.09 -7.76 -17.20
CA SER A 124 1.26 -7.20 -16.99
C SER A 124 2.38 -8.19 -17.29
N TYR A 125 2.23 -9.47 -16.91
CA TYR A 125 3.21 -10.51 -17.26
C TYR A 125 3.25 -10.83 -18.76
N GLY A 126 2.10 -10.72 -19.45
CA GLY A 126 2.01 -10.87 -20.90
C GLY A 126 2.79 -9.77 -21.62
N THR A 127 2.52 -8.51 -21.31
CA THR A 127 3.15 -7.34 -21.94
C THR A 127 4.66 -7.28 -21.70
N ALA A 128 5.14 -7.70 -20.52
CA ALA A 128 6.58 -7.79 -20.24
C ALA A 128 7.30 -8.80 -21.15
N LYS A 129 6.68 -9.96 -21.41
CA LYS A 129 7.25 -10.96 -22.34
C LYS A 129 7.22 -10.52 -23.80
N THR A 130 6.23 -9.72 -24.21
CA THR A 130 6.19 -9.16 -25.57
C THR A 130 7.24 -8.07 -25.77
N MET A 131 7.48 -7.22 -24.76
CA MET A 131 8.57 -6.23 -24.77
C MET A 131 9.96 -6.89 -24.83
N GLU A 132 10.17 -8.01 -24.13
CA GLU A 132 11.45 -8.73 -24.17
C GLU A 132 11.72 -9.38 -25.53
N LYS A 133 10.67 -9.82 -26.24
CA LYS A 133 10.79 -10.37 -27.60
C LYS A 133 11.03 -9.29 -28.65
N SER A 134 10.43 -8.10 -28.51
CA SER A 134 10.71 -6.98 -29.42
C SER A 134 12.12 -6.43 -29.26
N SER A 135 12.68 -6.40 -28.04
CA SER A 135 14.05 -5.92 -27.81
C SER A 135 15.14 -6.90 -28.29
N LYS A 136 14.80 -8.16 -28.57
CA LYS A 136 15.72 -9.18 -29.10
C LYS A 136 15.71 -9.27 -30.63
N VAL A 137 14.86 -8.49 -31.29
CA VAL A 137 14.68 -8.47 -32.76
C VAL A 137 15.26 -7.19 -33.40
N SER A 138 15.86 -6.28 -32.61
CA SER A 138 16.66 -5.14 -33.09
C SER A 138 18.13 -5.31 -32.76
#